data_AF-A0A388P874-F1
#
_entry.id   AF-A0A388P874-F1
#
_cell.length_a   1.000
_cell.length_b   1.000
_cell.length_c   1.000
_cell.angle_alpha   90.00
_cell.angle_beta   90.00
_cell.angle_gamma   90.00
#
_symmetry.space_group_name_H-M   'P 1'
#
loop_
_entity.id
_entity.type
_entity.pdbx_description
1 polymer ?
#
loop_
_entity_poly.entity_id
_entity_poly.type
_entity_poly.pdbx_seq_one_letter_code
_entity_poly.pdbx_strand_id
1 'polypeptide(L)'
;MRKAADQGDPIAQYNLGNSYHLGRGVPKDQVEAVKWTRKAAEQDDAPAQYNLGNSYANGEGVAKDAVEAAKWYRKAADQGHAEAAKSLDSSYAEALKRFAQGRRAGGCRGPE
;
A
#
# COMPACT_ATOMS: atom_id res chain seq x y z
N MET A 1 -22.13 8.96 -3.58
CA MET A 1 -20.84 8.22 -3.51
C MET A 1 -21.04 6.74 -3.20
N ARG A 2 -21.58 6.36 -2.02
CA ARG A 2 -21.70 4.95 -1.65
C ARG A 2 -22.50 4.08 -2.64
N LYS A 3 -23.59 4.63 -3.20
CA LYS A 3 -24.41 3.93 -4.20
C LYS A 3 -23.65 3.61 -5.51
N ALA A 4 -22.74 4.48 -5.95
CA ALA A 4 -21.93 4.27 -7.15
C ALA A 4 -20.76 3.31 -6.88
N ALA A 5 -20.15 3.38 -5.69
CA ALA A 5 -19.14 2.42 -5.26
C ALA A 5 -19.70 0.98 -5.20
N ASP A 6 -20.96 0.84 -4.78
CA ASP A 6 -21.69 -0.42 -4.73
C ASP A 6 -22.06 -0.94 -6.13
N GLN A 7 -22.28 -0.03 -7.09
CA GLN A 7 -22.49 -0.36 -8.51
C GLN A 7 -21.23 -0.84 -9.22
N GLY A 8 -20.07 -0.84 -8.54
CA GLY A 8 -18.82 -1.31 -9.11
C GLY A 8 -17.96 -0.20 -9.72
N ASP A 9 -18.33 1.07 -9.64
CA ASP A 9 -17.54 2.15 -10.23
C ASP A 9 -16.18 2.30 -9.51
N PRO A 10 -15.03 2.10 -10.19
CA PRO A 10 -13.72 2.07 -9.55
C PRO A 10 -13.33 3.43 -8.96
N ILE A 11 -13.74 4.54 -9.59
CA ILE A 11 -13.48 5.90 -9.10
C ILE A 11 -14.29 6.16 -7.83
N ALA A 12 -15.56 5.72 -7.80
CA ALA A 12 -16.40 5.85 -6.61
C ALA A 12 -15.89 4.98 -5.46
N GLN A 13 -15.42 3.76 -5.74
CA GLN A 13 -14.79 2.89 -4.75
C GLN A 13 -13.51 3.49 -4.18
N TYR A 14 -12.64 4.03 -5.04
CA TYR A 14 -11.43 4.73 -4.62
C TYR A 14 -11.75 5.94 -3.74
N ASN A 15 -12.70 6.78 -4.16
CA ASN A 15 -13.12 7.94 -3.38
C ASN A 15 -13.74 7.56 -2.03
N LEU A 16 -14.49 6.46 -1.98
CA LEU A 16 -15.04 5.95 -0.73
C LEU A 16 -13.92 5.43 0.19
N GLY A 17 -12.95 4.69 -0.35
CA GLY A 17 -11.75 4.27 0.37
C GLY A 17 -10.98 5.46 0.97
N ASN A 18 -10.76 6.50 0.17
CA ASN A 18 -10.13 7.74 0.63
C ASN A 18 -10.94 8.46 1.70
N SER A 19 -12.27 8.43 1.60
CA SER A 19 -13.15 9.04 2.60
C SER A 19 -13.03 8.33 3.95
N TYR A 20 -12.92 6.99 3.95
CA TYR A 20 -12.65 6.19 5.15
C TYR A 20 -11.22 6.40 5.68
N HIS A 21 -10.23 6.56 4.80
CA HIS A 21 -8.84 6.84 5.21
C HIS A 21 -8.71 8.21 5.89
N LEU A 22 -9.35 9.24 5.33
CA LEU A 22 -9.31 10.61 5.83
C LEU A 22 -10.37 10.91 6.90
N GLY A 23 -11.36 10.04 7.08
CA GLY A 23 -12.53 10.29 7.94
C GLY A 23 -13.45 11.40 7.42
N ARG A 24 -13.50 11.62 6.10
CA ARG A 24 -14.23 12.73 5.49
C ARG A 24 -15.67 12.33 5.18
N GLY A 25 -16.60 12.68 6.07
CA GLY A 25 -18.02 12.34 5.93
C GLY A 25 -18.39 10.90 6.30
N VAL A 26 -17.41 10.08 6.66
CA VAL A 26 -17.54 8.75 7.26
C VAL A 26 -16.56 8.63 8.43
N PRO A 27 -16.83 7.80 9.45
CA PRO A 27 -15.86 7.54 10.51
C PRO A 27 -14.58 6.97 9.92
N LYS A 28 -13.43 7.44 10.42
CA LYS A 28 -12.12 6.99 9.97
C LYS A 28 -11.98 5.50 10.26
N ASP A 29 -11.81 4.71 9.21
CA ASP A 29 -11.65 3.26 9.31
C ASP A 29 -10.67 2.79 8.23
N GLN A 30 -9.46 2.46 8.65
CA GLN A 30 -8.42 1.99 7.73
C GLN A 30 -8.76 0.63 7.12
N VAL A 31 -9.47 -0.24 7.85
CA VAL A 31 -9.82 -1.58 7.38
C VAL A 31 -10.84 -1.49 6.25
N GLU A 32 -11.88 -0.67 6.44
CA GLU A 32 -12.84 -0.39 5.36
C GLU A 32 -12.21 0.40 4.21
N ALA A 33 -11.33 1.36 4.50
CA ALA A 33 -10.60 2.08 3.46
C ALA A 33 -9.83 1.13 2.53
N VAL A 34 -9.10 0.17 3.12
CA VAL A 34 -8.34 -0.82 2.35
C VAL A 34 -9.26 -1.77 1.58
N LYS A 35 -10.38 -2.20 2.15
CA LYS A 35 -11.36 -3.03 1.43
C LYS A 35 -11.88 -2.35 0.17
N TRP A 36 -12.28 -1.09 0.25
CA TRP A 36 -12.78 -0.34 -0.90
C TRP A 36 -11.68 -0.05 -1.92
N THR A 37 -10.49 0.32 -1.44
CA THR A 37 -9.31 0.55 -2.29
C THR A 37 -8.90 -0.73 -3.01
N ARG A 38 -8.97 -1.89 -2.35
CA ARG A 38 -8.68 -3.19 -2.97
C ARG A 38 -9.63 -3.48 -4.13
N LYS A 39 -10.94 -3.27 -3.95
CA LYS A 39 -11.90 -3.47 -5.04
C LYS A 39 -11.58 -2.61 -6.26
N ALA A 40 -11.22 -1.35 -6.06
CA ALA A 40 -10.79 -0.48 -7.16
C ALA A 40 -9.46 -0.95 -7.79
N ALA A 41 -8.50 -1.37 -6.97
CA ALA A 41 -7.20 -1.87 -7.42
C ALA A 41 -7.32 -3.18 -8.23
N GLU A 42 -8.31 -4.02 -7.90
CA GLU A 42 -8.67 -5.23 -8.65
C GLU A 42 -9.32 -4.92 -10.01
N GLN A 43 -9.86 -3.71 -10.19
CA GLN A 43 -10.39 -3.20 -11.46
C GLN A 43 -9.33 -2.45 -12.29
N ASP A 44 -8.05 -2.70 -12.02
CA ASP A 44 -6.93 -2.05 -12.70
C ASP A 44 -6.86 -0.53 -12.51
N ASP A 45 -7.38 0.00 -11.41
CA ASP A 45 -7.17 1.41 -11.05
C ASP A 45 -5.76 1.63 -10.46
N ALA A 46 -4.86 2.23 -11.26
CA ALA A 46 -3.49 2.52 -10.84
C ALA A 46 -3.36 3.31 -9.51
N PRO A 47 -4.13 4.39 -9.25
CA PRO A 47 -4.02 5.11 -7.99
C PRO A 47 -4.52 4.28 -6.79
N ALA A 48 -5.54 3.44 -6.96
CA ALA A 48 -5.95 2.50 -5.94
C ALA A 48 -4.88 1.43 -5.65
N GLN A 49 -4.25 0.87 -6.69
CA GLN A 49 -3.15 -0.09 -6.53
C GLN A 49 -1.97 0.52 -5.76
N TYR A 50 -1.62 1.78 -6.06
CA TYR A 50 -0.59 2.52 -5.34
C TYR A 50 -0.94 2.70 -3.85
N ASN A 51 -2.16 3.15 -3.55
CA ASN A 51 -2.60 3.32 -2.16
C ASN A 51 -2.68 2.01 -1.40
N LEU A 52 -3.11 0.93 -2.05
CA LEU A 52 -3.12 -0.41 -1.46
C LEU A 52 -1.69 -0.87 -1.12
N GLY A 53 -0.73 -0.59 -2.00
CA GLY A 53 0.69 -0.80 -1.74
C GLY A 53 1.17 -0.06 -0.49
N ASN A 54 0.80 1.22 -0.33
CA ASN A 54 1.12 2.01 0.86
C ASN A 54 0.51 1.42 2.13
N SER A 55 -0.76 0.99 2.08
CA SER A 55 -1.42 0.35 3.24
C SER A 55 -0.70 -0.92 3.68
N TYR A 56 -0.25 -1.76 2.75
CA TYR A 56 0.56 -2.95 3.06
C TYR A 56 1.96 -2.59 3.58
N ALA A 57 2.61 -1.56 3.03
CA ALA A 57 3.94 -1.13 3.47
C ALA A 57 3.93 -0.57 4.90
N ASN A 58 2.88 0.19 5.24
CA ASN A 58 2.72 0.81 6.56
C ASN A 58 2.01 -0.09 7.58
N GLY A 59 1.24 -1.09 7.12
CA GLY A 59 0.37 -1.90 7.98
C GLY A 59 -0.88 -1.15 8.42
N GLU A 60 -1.41 -0.27 7.58
CA GLU A 60 -2.60 0.54 7.88
C GLU A 60 -3.85 -0.18 7.40
N GLY A 61 -4.66 -0.69 8.34
CA GLY A 61 -5.89 -1.42 8.00
C GLY A 61 -5.67 -2.86 7.49
N VAL A 62 -4.41 -3.24 7.26
CA VAL A 62 -3.97 -4.59 6.89
C VAL A 62 -2.68 -4.95 7.62
N ALA A 63 -2.38 -6.25 7.69
CA ALA A 63 -1.08 -6.70 8.18
C ALA A 63 0.04 -6.14 7.29
N LYS A 64 1.08 -5.62 7.93
CA LYS A 64 2.24 -5.08 7.23
C LYS A 64 2.92 -6.18 6.43
N ASP A 65 2.99 -6.01 5.12
CA ASP A 65 3.60 -6.95 4.20
C ASP A 65 4.28 -6.20 3.06
N ALA A 66 5.61 -6.11 3.14
CA ALA A 66 6.40 -5.42 2.11
C ALA A 66 6.39 -6.17 0.76
N VAL A 67 6.18 -7.49 0.76
CA VAL A 67 6.14 -8.30 -0.45
C VAL A 67 4.84 -8.04 -1.20
N GLU A 68 3.70 -8.01 -0.49
CA GLU A 68 2.43 -7.60 -1.08
C GLU A 68 2.46 -6.13 -1.53
N ALA A 69 3.01 -5.22 -0.72
CA ALA A 69 3.16 -3.82 -1.12
C ALA A 69 3.89 -3.69 -2.47
N ALA A 70 5.03 -4.37 -2.62
CA ALA A 70 5.80 -4.37 -3.86
C ALA A 70 5.03 -4.94 -5.05
N LYS A 71 4.21 -5.99 -4.85
CA LYS A 71 3.36 -6.53 -5.93
C LYS A 71 2.35 -5.50 -6.44
N TRP A 72 1.71 -4.77 -5.54
CA TRP A 72 0.73 -3.74 -5.91
C TRP A 72 1.38 -2.52 -6.56
N TYR A 73 2.52 -2.04 -6.04
CA TYR A 73 3.28 -0.99 -6.71
C TYR A 73 3.74 -1.39 -8.10
N ARG A 74 4.12 -2.66 -8.29
CA ARG A 74 4.56 -3.16 -9.59
C ARG A 74 3.43 -3.13 -10.60
N LYS A 75 2.21 -3.54 -10.21
CA LYS A 75 1.03 -3.43 -11.09
C LYS A 75 0.78 -1.97 -11.50
N ALA A 76 0.78 -1.05 -10.54
CA ALA A 76 0.57 0.37 -10.85
C ALA A 76 1.69 0.94 -11.73
N ALA A 77 2.94 0.53 -11.51
CA ALA A 77 4.08 0.92 -12.34
C ALA A 77 3.97 0.36 -13.77
N ASP A 78 3.49 -0.87 -13.94
CA ASP A 78 3.24 -1.51 -15.24
C ASP A 78 2.21 -0.72 -16.07
N GLN A 79 1.23 -0.12 -15.39
CA GLN A 79 0.26 0.80 -16.01
C GLN A 79 0.82 2.21 -16.30
N GLY A 80 2.10 2.47 -16.04
CA GLY A 80 2.75 3.76 -16.29
C GLY A 80 2.61 4.77 -15.14
N HIS A 81 2.19 4.35 -13.94
CA HIS A 81 2.11 5.24 -12.78
C HIS A 81 3.50 5.52 -12.22
N ALA A 82 4.09 6.66 -12.60
CA ALA A 82 5.46 7.03 -12.24
C ALA A 82 5.74 7.07 -10.73
N GLU A 83 4.76 7.47 -9.92
CA GLU A 83 4.88 7.46 -8.45
C GLU A 83 4.99 6.03 -7.91
N ALA A 84 4.27 5.07 -8.51
CA ALA A 84 4.31 3.69 -8.07
C ALA A 84 5.65 3.04 -8.40
N ALA A 85 6.24 3.36 -9.55
CA ALA A 85 7.59 2.91 -9.89
C ALA A 85 8.63 3.40 -8.87
N LYS A 86 8.57 4.67 -8.47
CA LYS A 86 9.48 5.22 -7.44
C LYS A 86 9.29 4.57 -6.07
N SER A 87 8.03 4.33 -5.68
CA SER A 87 7.73 3.68 -4.40
C SER A 87 8.03 2.18 -4.41
N LEU A 88 7.97 1.52 -5.57
CA LEU A 88 8.47 0.16 -5.76
C LEU A 88 9.97 0.10 -5.46
N ASP A 89 10.77 0.93 -6.12
CA ASP A 89 12.22 0.99 -5.89
C ASP A 89 12.56 1.30 -4.43
N SER A 90 11.83 2.23 -3.81
CA SER A 90 12.02 2.60 -2.41
C SER A 90 11.64 1.48 -1.43
N SER A 91 10.53 0.78 -1.68
CA SER A 91 10.07 -0.35 -0.84
C SER A 91 11.00 -1.55 -0.94
N TYR A 92 11.53 -1.86 -2.13
CA TYR A 92 12.52 -2.92 -2.33
C TYR A 92 13.85 -2.57 -1.66
N ALA A 93 14.30 -1.32 -1.79
CA ALA A 93 15.48 -0.83 -1.10
C ALA A 93 15.32 -0.87 0.43
N GLU A 94 14.15 -0.54 0.97
CA GLU A 94 13.88 -0.63 2.41
C GLU A 94 13.82 -2.08 2.89
N ALA A 95 13.21 -2.99 2.12
CA ALA A 95 13.21 -4.42 2.42
C ALA A 95 14.64 -4.98 2.49
N LEU A 96 15.49 -4.64 1.51
CA LEU A 96 16.91 -5.02 1.51
C LEU A 96 17.70 -4.41 2.68
N LYS A 97 17.43 -3.15 3.05
CA LYS A 97 18.05 -2.51 4.22
C LYS A 97 17.66 -3.18 5.53
N ARG A 98 16.40 -3.59 5.71
CA ARG A 98 15.99 -4.39 6.88
C ARG A 98 16.74 -5.71 6.97
N PHE A 99 16.90 -6.40 5.84
CA PHE A 99 17.72 -7.61 5.76
C PHE A 99 19.20 -7.35 6.09
N ALA A 100 19.76 -6.23 5.63
CA ALA A 100 21.14 -5.84 5.93
C ALA A 100 21.34 -5.42 7.41
N GLN A 101 20.38 -4.74 8.02
CA GLN A 101 20.46 -4.31 9.42
C GLN A 101 20.30 -5.48 10.41
N GLY A 102 19.57 -6.54 10.04
CA GLY A 102 19.49 -7.77 10.84
C GLY A 102 20.80 -8.56 10.95
N ARG A 103 21.80 -8.30 10.09
CA ARG A 103 23.11 -8.96 10.15
C ARG A 103 24.17 -8.21 10.97
N ARG A 104 23.82 -7.09 11.61
CA ARG A 104 24.79 -6.25 12.35
C ARG A 104 24.69 -6.31 13.87
N ALA A 105 23.87 -7.21 14.43
CA ALA A 105 23.74 -7.44 15.86
C ALA A 105 24.18 -8.87 16.23
N GLY A 106 25.48 -9.15 16.10
CA GLY A 106 26.08 -10.39 16.56
C GLY A 106 27.59 -10.39 16.39
N GLY A 107 28.32 -10.01 17.45
CA GLY A 107 29.72 -10.32 17.78
C GLY A 107 30.79 -10.04 16.69
N CYS A 108 31.89 -9.34 16.95
CA CYS A 108 32.79 -9.60 18.07
C CYS A 108 33.41 -8.29 18.56
N ARG A 109 33.24 -8.05 19.87
CA ARG A 109 34.26 -7.43 20.71
C ARG A 109 35.36 -8.49 20.89
N GLY A 110 36.51 -8.29 20.27
CA GLY A 110 37.75 -8.99 20.63
C GLY A 110 38.54 -8.07 21.58
N PRO A 111 39.07 -8.58 22.70
CA PRO A 111 39.78 -7.78 23.69
C PRO A 111 41.25 -7.55 23.30
N GLU A 112 41.76 -6.40 23.75
CA GLU A 112 43.17 -6.04 24.05
C GLU A 112 44.20 -6.10 22.92
#